data_AF-A0A7C4UK43-F1
#
_entry.id   AF-A0A7C4UK43-F1
#
_cell.length_a   1.000
_cell.length_b   1.000
_cell.length_c   1.000
_cell.angle_alpha   90.00
_cell.angle_beta   90.00
_cell.angle_gamma   90.00
#
_symmetry.space_group_name_H-M   'P 1'
#
loop_
_entity.id
_entity.type
_entity.pdbx_description
1 polymer ?
#
loop_
_entity_poly.entity_id
_entity_poly.type
_entity_poly.pdbx_seq_one_letter_code
_entity_poly.pdbx_strand_id
1 'polypeptide(L)'
;MNPRNQSFVVTFLLIVAVVAMVVMMVQRDTTSEESLTINQLAEDIQLGKVSRVVIDADDSLRVVYTSGTEEGVESYKEPNSTLVEQLIALGVTQEQLSPDNVKIEVKPPHNGPAF
;
A
#
# COMPACT_ATOMS: atom_id res chain seq x y z
N MET A 1 -21.86 45.58 -16.35
CA MET A 1 -20.94 44.42 -16.43
C MET A 1 -19.63 44.93 -17.02
N ASN A 2 -18.56 44.96 -16.23
CA ASN A 2 -17.31 45.59 -16.63
C ASN A 2 -16.40 44.54 -17.28
N PRO A 3 -16.20 44.56 -18.62
CA PRO A 3 -15.54 43.46 -19.35
C PRO A 3 -14.09 43.24 -18.91
N ARG A 4 -13.44 44.27 -18.36
CA ARG A 4 -12.09 44.21 -17.78
C ARG A 4 -12.00 43.30 -16.54
N ASN A 5 -13.06 43.24 -15.74
CA ASN A 5 -13.11 42.42 -14.52
C ASN A 5 -13.47 40.97 -14.86
N GLN A 6 -14.19 40.75 -15.96
CA GLN A 6 -14.54 39.41 -16.44
C GLN A 6 -13.31 38.66 -16.95
N SER A 7 -12.43 39.32 -17.71
CA SER A 7 -11.15 38.73 -18.12
C SER A 7 -10.27 38.37 -16.91
N PHE A 8 -10.23 39.22 -15.88
CA PHE A 8 -9.44 38.96 -14.68
C PHE A 8 -9.93 37.72 -13.92
N VAL A 9 -11.25 37.57 -13.75
CA VAL A 9 -11.83 36.39 -13.08
C VAL A 9 -11.56 35.11 -13.88
N VAL A 10 -11.67 35.15 -15.21
CA VAL A 10 -11.40 33.99 -16.07
C VAL A 10 -9.93 33.57 -16.01
N THR A 11 -9.00 34.51 -16.10
CA THR A 11 -7.57 34.22 -16.00
C THR A 11 -7.19 33.70 -14.61
N PHE A 12 -7.77 34.27 -13.55
CA PHE A 12 -7.57 33.78 -12.19
C PHE A 12 -8.05 32.34 -12.02
N LEU A 13 -9.25 32.03 -12.53
CA LEU A 13 -9.79 30.66 -12.48
C LEU A 13 -8.92 29.66 -13.28
N LEU A 14 -8.38 30.06 -14.42
CA LEU A 14 -7.46 29.20 -15.18
C LEU A 14 -6.17 28.91 -14.42
N ILE A 15 -5.58 29.90 -13.75
CA ILE A 15 -4.36 29.69 -12.95
C ILE A 15 -4.66 28.74 -11.78
N VAL A 16 -5.78 28.93 -11.08
CA VAL A 16 -6.20 28.05 -9.99
C VAL A 16 -6.44 26.62 -10.50
N ALA A 17 -7.03 26.45 -11.67
CA ALA A 17 -7.25 25.13 -12.27
C ALA A 17 -5.93 24.41 -12.61
N VAL A 18 -4.95 25.13 -13.17
CA VAL A 18 -3.61 24.57 -13.47
C VAL A 18 -2.90 24.16 -12.18
N VAL A 19 -2.92 25.02 -11.15
CA VAL A 19 -2.32 24.70 -9.83
C VAL A 19 -3.00 23.49 -9.20
N ALA A 20 -4.33 23.38 -9.26
CA ALA A 20 -5.07 22.24 -8.76
C ALA A 20 -4.70 20.93 -9.48
N MET A 21 -4.52 20.96 -10.80
CA MET A 21 -4.06 19.79 -11.56
C MET A 21 -2.66 19.34 -11.15
N VAL A 22 -1.73 20.28 -10.96
CA VAL A 22 -0.36 19.97 -10.51
C VAL A 22 -0.37 19.37 -9.11
N VAL A 23 -1.19 19.92 -8.20
CA VAL A 23 -1.36 19.40 -6.83
C VAL A 23 -1.97 17.99 -6.84
N MET A 24 -2.92 17.72 -7.74
CA MET A 24 -3.48 16.37 -7.91
C MET A 24 -2.50 15.39 -8.57
N MET A 25 -1.61 15.86 -9.45
CA MET A 25 -0.58 15.03 -10.08
C MET A 25 0.46 14.56 -9.05
N VAL A 26 0.95 15.46 -8.20
CA VAL A 26 1.91 15.12 -7.12
C VAL A 26 1.30 14.15 -6.09
N GLN A 27 -0.01 14.24 -5.83
CA GLN A 27 -0.72 13.28 -4.95
C GLN A 27 -0.96 11.91 -5.59
N ARG A 28 -0.91 11.80 -6.93
CA ARG A 28 -1.05 10.50 -7.62
C ARG A 28 0.25 9.69 -7.58
N ASP A 29 1.40 10.35 -7.58
CA ASP A 29 2.72 9.70 -7.49
C ASP A 29 2.96 9.01 -6.14
N THR A 30 2.23 9.37 -5.07
CA THR A 30 2.26 8.63 -3.79
C THR A 30 1.37 7.38 -3.78
N THR A 31 0.66 7.11 -4.88
CA THR A 31 0.02 5.81 -5.15
C THR A 31 0.82 5.05 -6.21
N SER A 32 2.15 5.23 -6.22
CA SER A 32 3.01 4.20 -6.80
C SER A 32 2.87 3.02 -5.85
N GLU A 33 2.04 2.05 -6.23
CA GLU A 33 2.10 0.69 -5.70
C GLU A 33 3.48 0.15 -6.06
N GLU A 34 4.51 0.59 -5.31
CA GLU A 34 5.81 -0.06 -5.36
C GLU A 34 5.55 -1.50 -4.98
N SER A 35 5.84 -2.34 -5.95
CA SER A 35 5.48 -3.72 -5.95
C SER A 35 6.53 -4.42 -5.05
N LEU A 36 6.14 -4.68 -3.80
CA LEU A 36 7.01 -5.22 -2.76
C LEU A 36 7.17 -6.75 -2.89
N THR A 37 8.28 -7.18 -3.50
CA THR A 37 8.55 -8.60 -3.68
C THR A 37 8.64 -9.35 -2.34
N ILE A 38 8.32 -10.65 -2.34
CA ILE A 38 8.41 -11.48 -1.14
C ILE A 38 9.83 -11.54 -0.54
N ASN A 39 10.87 -11.43 -1.38
CA ASN A 39 12.26 -11.39 -0.92
C ASN A 39 12.54 -10.10 -0.15
N GLN A 40 12.01 -8.97 -0.64
CA GLN A 40 12.14 -7.69 0.04
C GLN A 40 11.37 -7.68 1.36
N LEU A 41 10.17 -8.25 1.37
CA LEU A 41 9.39 -8.45 2.59
C LEU A 41 10.16 -9.30 3.63
N ALA A 42 10.79 -10.39 3.19
CA ALA A 42 11.60 -11.23 4.07
C ALA A 42 12.79 -10.46 4.67
N GLU A 43 13.49 -9.68 3.86
CA GLU A 43 14.59 -8.82 4.32
C GLU A 43 14.10 -7.77 5.32
N ASP A 44 12.98 -7.09 5.04
CA ASP A 44 12.45 -6.05 5.92
C ASP A 44 11.90 -6.60 7.24
N ILE A 45 11.36 -7.83 7.26
CA ILE A 45 11.02 -8.54 8.49
C ILE A 45 12.30 -8.87 9.28
N GLN A 46 13.36 -9.34 8.61
CA GLN A 46 14.63 -9.63 9.28
C GLN A 46 15.26 -8.38 9.91
N LEU A 47 15.10 -7.24 9.24
CA LEU A 47 15.56 -5.94 9.72
C LEU A 47 14.62 -5.31 10.77
N GLY A 48 13.50 -5.97 11.12
CA GLY A 48 12.55 -5.49 12.12
C GLY A 48 11.81 -4.21 11.71
N LYS A 49 11.71 -3.93 10.40
CA LYS A 49 11.03 -2.75 9.88
C LYS A 49 9.54 -2.96 9.70
N VAL A 50 9.09 -4.21 9.64
CA VAL A 50 7.68 -4.56 9.41
C VAL A 50 6.98 -4.74 10.75
N SER A 51 5.78 -4.17 10.89
CA SER A 51 4.94 -4.30 12.08
C SER A 51 3.74 -5.22 11.84
N ARG A 52 3.20 -5.21 10.62
CA ARG A 52 2.02 -5.99 10.25
C ARG A 52 2.00 -6.31 8.77
N VAL A 53 1.55 -7.51 8.45
CA VAL A 53 1.27 -7.99 7.10
C VAL A 53 -0.20 -8.40 7.05
N VAL A 54 -0.95 -7.84 6.11
CA VAL A 54 -2.37 -8.13 5.89
C VAL A 54 -2.51 -8.84 4.56
N ILE A 55 -3.13 -10.01 4.56
CA ILE A 55 -3.50 -10.77 3.37
C ILE A 55 -4.97 -10.45 3.09
N ASP A 56 -5.24 -9.75 1.99
CA ASP A 56 -6.58 -9.40 1.55
C ASP A 56 -7.26 -10.57 0.82
N ALA A 57 -8.58 -10.46 0.63
CA ALA A 57 -9.43 -11.50 0.05
C ALA A 57 -9.13 -11.80 -1.44
N ASP A 58 -8.45 -10.88 -2.11
CA ASP A 58 -7.98 -10.98 -3.50
C ASP A 58 -6.54 -11.53 -3.58
N ASP A 59 -6.05 -12.12 -2.49
CA ASP A 59 -4.68 -12.62 -2.35
C ASP A 59 -3.60 -11.52 -2.49
N SER A 60 -3.97 -10.24 -2.35
CA SER A 60 -3.01 -9.15 -2.25
C SER A 60 -2.42 -9.03 -0.85
N LEU A 61 -1.14 -8.68 -0.77
CA LEU A 61 -0.44 -8.44 0.48
C LEU A 61 -0.29 -6.93 0.71
N ARG A 62 -0.65 -6.49 1.91
CA ARG A 62 -0.39 -5.13 2.40
C ARG A 62 0.56 -5.16 3.57
N VAL A 63 1.61 -4.35 3.51
CA VAL A 63 2.65 -4.32 4.53
C VAL A 63 2.62 -2.98 5.25
N VAL A 64 2.65 -3.05 6.58
CA VAL A 64 2.65 -1.88 7.45
C VAL A 64 3.99 -1.83 8.18
N TYR A 65 4.77 -0.81 7.89
CA TYR A 65 6.08 -0.61 8.49
C TYR A 65 5.97 0.00 9.89
N THR A 66 6.98 -0.23 10.74
CA THR A 66 7.08 0.32 12.11
C THR A 66 7.15 1.85 12.12
N SER A 67 7.56 2.47 11.01
CA SER A 67 7.52 3.92 10.79
C SER A 67 6.09 4.47 10.67
N GLY A 68 5.07 3.61 10.55
CA GLY A 68 3.68 4.00 10.27
C GLY A 68 3.39 4.22 8.79
N THR A 69 4.36 3.98 7.90
CA THR A 69 4.14 3.97 6.46
C THR A 69 3.44 2.67 6.06
N GLU A 70 2.31 2.79 5.36
CA GLU A 70 1.70 1.66 4.65
C GLU A 70 2.30 1.66 3.24
N GLU A 71 3.05 0.61 2.88
CA GLU A 71 3.58 0.44 1.52
C GLU A 71 3.15 -0.91 0.96
N GLY A 72 2.87 -0.89 -0.35
CA GLY A 72 2.62 -2.07 -1.17
C GLY A 72 1.22 -2.65 -1.05
N VAL A 73 0.55 -2.73 -2.19
CA VAL A 73 -0.39 -3.80 -2.52
C VAL A 73 0.34 -4.60 -3.59
N GLU A 74 0.89 -5.77 -3.26
CA GLU A 74 1.44 -6.66 -4.30
C GLU A 74 0.85 -8.07 -4.17
N SER A 75 0.33 -8.53 -5.31
CA SER A 75 -0.31 -9.83 -5.52
C SER A 75 0.75 -10.85 -5.89
N TYR A 76 1.08 -11.77 -4.99
CA TYR A 76 1.74 -13.02 -5.38
C TYR A 76 1.31 -14.18 -4.49
N LYS A 77 0.39 -14.98 -5.04
CA LYS A 77 0.07 -16.31 -4.51
C LYS A 77 0.76 -17.36 -5.37
N GLU A 78 1.84 -17.92 -4.85
CA GLU A 78 2.26 -19.25 -5.24
C GLU A 78 1.22 -20.24 -4.68
N PRO A 79 0.52 -21.04 -5.50
CA PRO A 79 -0.68 -21.79 -5.10
C PRO A 79 -0.41 -22.94 -4.11
N ASN A 80 0.84 -23.19 -3.72
CA ASN A 80 1.25 -24.43 -3.05
C ASN A 80 1.93 -24.24 -1.67
N SER A 81 2.12 -23.01 -1.18
CA SER A 81 2.78 -22.77 0.12
C SER A 81 2.26 -21.51 0.79
N THR A 82 2.12 -21.54 2.13
CA THR A 82 1.67 -20.39 2.90
C THR A 82 2.74 -19.29 2.94
N LEU A 83 2.36 -18.01 3.09
CA LEU A 83 3.31 -16.89 3.19
C LEU A 83 4.36 -17.15 4.28
N VAL A 84 3.95 -17.74 5.40
CA VAL A 84 4.80 -18.07 6.55
C VAL A 84 5.90 -19.07 6.15
N GLU A 85 5.55 -20.13 5.43
CA GLU A 85 6.52 -21.13 4.95
C GLU A 85 7.55 -20.52 3.98
N GLN A 86 7.09 -19.63 3.09
CA GLN A 86 7.96 -18.94 2.14
C GLN A 86 8.93 -17.99 2.85
N LEU A 87 8.46 -17.22 3.84
CA LEU A 87 9.31 -16.34 4.64
C LEU A 87 10.37 -17.14 5.42
N ILE A 88 10.00 -18.29 5.99
CA ILE A 88 10.95 -19.19 6.67
C ILE A 88 11.98 -19.74 5.67
N ALA A 89 11.56 -20.12 4.47
CA ALA A 89 12.47 -20.58 3.42
C ALA A 89 13.46 -19.49 2.95
N LEU A 90 13.11 -18.22 3.11
CA LEU A 90 13.96 -17.05 2.81
C LEU A 90 14.85 -16.61 3.99
N GLY A 91 14.85 -17.36 5.10
CA GLY A 91 15.74 -17.12 6.23
C GLY A 91 15.13 -16.32 7.38
N VAL A 92 13.83 -15.99 7.32
CA VAL A 92 13.12 -15.39 8.45
C VAL A 92 12.94 -16.44 9.56
N THR A 93 13.26 -16.10 10.81
CA THR A 93 13.11 -17.04 11.93
C THR A 93 11.70 -17.04 12.52
N GLN A 94 11.34 -18.11 13.24
CA GLN A 94 10.07 -18.16 13.96
C GLN A 94 9.96 -17.07 15.02
N GLU A 95 11.04 -16.70 15.70
CA GLU A 95 11.04 -15.57 16.62
C GLU A 95 10.69 -14.25 15.92
N GLN A 96 11.20 -14.01 14.71
CA GLN A 96 10.91 -12.80 13.93
C GLN A 96 9.45 -12.75 13.45
N LEU A 97 8.83 -13.92 13.24
CA LEU A 97 7.41 -14.06 12.91
C LEU A 97 6.49 -14.14 14.15
N SER A 98 7.05 -13.98 15.36
CA SER A 98 6.24 -13.90 16.58
C SER A 98 5.23 -12.76 16.48
N PRO A 99 4.00 -12.92 17.00
CA PRO A 99 3.00 -11.86 17.04
C PRO A 99 3.45 -10.60 17.81
N ASP A 100 4.49 -10.71 18.63
CA ASP A 100 5.13 -9.58 19.31
C ASP A 100 5.95 -8.70 18.36
N ASN A 101 6.47 -9.28 17.27
CA ASN A 101 7.33 -8.63 16.29
C ASN A 101 6.56 -8.28 15.00
N VAL A 102 5.81 -9.24 14.43
CA VAL A 102 5.04 -9.06 13.20
C VAL A 102 3.66 -9.67 13.34
N LYS A 103 2.63 -8.86 13.11
CA LYS A 103 1.24 -9.34 13.05
C LYS A 103 0.89 -9.80 11.64
N ILE A 104 0.51 -11.06 11.47
CA ILE A 104 0.03 -11.59 10.19
C ILE A 104 -1.49 -11.75 10.28
N GLU A 105 -2.23 -10.95 9.53
CA GLU A 105 -3.69 -10.96 9.48
C GLU A 105 -4.16 -11.53 8.14
N VAL A 106 -5.06 -12.51 8.17
CA VAL A 106 -5.70 -13.06 6.96
C VAL A 106 -7.15 -12.60 6.95
N LYS A 107 -7.53 -11.78 5.96
CA LYS A 107 -8.93 -11.41 5.79
C LYS A 107 -9.69 -12.55 5.11
N PRO A 108 -10.82 -13.00 5.66
CA PRO A 108 -11.62 -14.02 5.02
C PRO A 108 -12.17 -13.49 3.68
N PRO A 109 -12.29 -14.35 2.65
CA PRO A 109 -12.97 -13.98 1.42
C PRO A 109 -14.40 -13.57 1.76
N HIS A 110 -14.84 -12.42 1.24
CA HIS A 110 -16.15 -11.85 1.52
C HIS A 110 -17.24 -12.77 0.95
N ASN A 111 -17.73 -13.71 1.75
CA ASN A 111 -18.92 -14.49 1.45
C ASN A 111 -20.10 -13.87 2.19
N GLY A 112 -20.50 -12.67 1.75
CA GLY A 112 -21.74 -12.06 2.20
C GLY A 112 -22.94 -12.76 1.53
N PRO A 113 -24.01 -13.12 2.26
CA PRO A 113 -25.20 -13.69 1.66
C PRO A 113 -25.82 -12.71 0.65
N ALA A 114 -26.05 -13.18 -0.58
CA ALA A 114 -26.95 -12.51 -1.50
C ALA A 114 -28.36 -12.53 -0.90
N PHE A 115 -28.81 -11.39 -0.38
CA PHE A 115 -30.19 -11.16 0.04
C PHE A 115 -30.95 -10.44 -1.07
#